data_AF-A0A1J5NUW1-F1
#
_entry.id   AF-A0A1J5NUW1-F1
#
_cell.length_a   1.000
_cell.length_b   1.000
_cell.length_c   1.000
_cell.angle_alpha   90.00
_cell.angle_beta   90.00
_cell.angle_gamma   90.00
#
_symmetry.space_group_name_H-M   'P 1'
#
loop_
_entity.id
_entity.type
_entity.pdbx_description
1 polymer ?
#
loop_
_entity_poly.entity_id
_entity_poly.type
_entity_poly.pdbx_seq_one_letter_code
_entity_poly.pdbx_strand_id
1 'polypeptide(L)'
;MVLINGHIGDHGAAIVDARGELALESGVESDCQPLGGLIAAMLAACPDIRCMRDATRGGVVTVLSEFAQASRCAIRLQEDALPVRDAVRGVCELLGLDPLYLANEGKIVAIVAPEHAEAVLAAMRTHPAGRDSRAIGTVREAPKGTVVLATHFGGDRRVDMLFGDQLPRIC
;
A
#
# COMPACT_ATOMS: atom_id res chain seq x y z
N MET A 1 1.23 11.34 -8.56
CA MET A 1 1.54 10.97 -7.18
C MET A 1 0.88 9.65 -6.87
N VAL A 2 1.55 8.80 -6.10
CA VAL A 2 1.00 7.53 -5.59
C VAL A 2 0.53 7.78 -4.16
N LEU A 3 -0.75 7.54 -3.90
CA LEU A 3 -1.37 7.73 -2.59
C LEU A 3 -1.83 6.39 -2.01
N ILE A 4 -1.85 6.30 -0.68
CA ILE A 4 -2.47 5.22 0.08
C ILE A 4 -3.27 5.80 1.24
N ASN A 5 -4.34 5.12 1.66
CA ASN A 5 -5.24 5.59 2.72
C ASN A 5 -4.84 5.22 4.15
N GLY A 6 -3.74 4.51 4.37
CA GLY A 6 -3.27 4.20 5.72
C GLY A 6 -2.17 3.16 5.75
N HIS A 7 -1.98 2.57 6.94
CA HIS A 7 -0.93 1.60 7.23
C HIS A 7 -0.96 0.36 6.31
N ILE A 8 0.18 -0.20 5.97
CA ILE A 8 0.32 -1.34 5.06
C ILE A 8 0.57 -2.62 5.87
N GLY A 9 -0.14 -3.69 5.52
CA GLY A 9 0.10 -5.05 6.02
C GLY A 9 -0.64 -5.40 7.31
N ASP A 10 -1.51 -4.52 7.81
CA ASP A 10 -2.27 -4.71 9.06
C ASP A 10 -3.08 -6.02 9.02
N HIS A 11 -3.86 -6.25 7.95
CA HIS A 11 -4.63 -7.49 7.82
C HIS A 11 -3.74 -8.74 7.78
N GLY A 12 -2.69 -8.74 6.96
CA GLY A 12 -1.80 -9.90 6.88
C GLY A 12 -1.12 -10.23 8.21
N ALA A 13 -0.67 -9.21 8.94
CA ALA A 13 -0.11 -9.39 10.28
C ALA A 13 -1.14 -9.92 11.28
N ALA A 14 -2.37 -9.38 11.26
CA ALA A 14 -3.46 -9.83 12.13
C ALA A 14 -3.82 -11.31 11.88
N ILE A 15 -3.79 -11.77 10.63
CA ILE A 15 -4.04 -13.18 10.29
C ILE A 15 -2.90 -14.08 10.77
N VAL A 16 -1.65 -13.63 10.68
CA VAL A 16 -0.49 -14.37 11.24
C VAL A 16 -0.63 -14.52 12.75
N ASP A 17 -0.97 -13.43 13.43
CA ASP A 17 -1.22 -13.38 14.89
C ASP A 17 -2.32 -14.38 15.28
N ALA A 18 -3.47 -14.31 14.60
CA ALA A 18 -4.64 -15.15 14.87
C ALA A 18 -4.41 -16.65 14.61
N ARG A 19 -3.42 -17.03 13.80
CA ARG A 19 -3.04 -18.44 13.58
C ARG A 19 -2.34 -19.04 14.79
N GLY A 20 -1.74 -18.22 15.65
CA GLY A 20 -1.11 -18.67 16.90
C GLY A 20 0.14 -19.55 16.73
N GLU A 21 0.67 -19.68 15.52
CA GLU A 21 1.80 -20.59 15.22
C GLU A 21 3.14 -20.13 15.82
N LEU A 22 3.22 -18.88 16.29
CA LEU A 22 4.49 -18.22 16.66
C LEU A 22 4.49 -17.61 18.07
N ALA A 23 3.41 -17.78 18.84
CA ALA A 23 3.22 -17.08 20.12
C ALA A 23 3.52 -15.57 20.04
N LEU A 24 3.22 -14.97 18.89
CA LEU A 24 3.33 -13.54 18.68
C LEU A 24 2.08 -12.88 19.24
N GLU A 25 2.27 -11.82 20.02
CA GLU A 25 1.22 -10.90 20.42
C GLU A 25 1.55 -9.55 19.77
N SER A 26 1.18 -9.41 18.49
CA SER A 26 1.40 -8.16 17.76
C SER A 26 0.40 -7.08 18.16
N GLY A 27 -0.79 -7.48 18.63
CA GLY A 27 -1.91 -6.58 18.93
C GLY A 27 -2.43 -5.83 17.70
N VAL A 28 -2.04 -6.25 16.49
CA VAL A 28 -2.47 -5.64 15.23
C VAL A 28 -3.82 -6.19 14.86
N GLU A 29 -4.81 -5.31 14.77
CA GLU A 29 -6.13 -5.67 14.25
C GLU A 29 -6.14 -5.60 12.72
N SER A 30 -6.97 -6.46 12.11
CA SER A 30 -7.22 -6.43 10.68
C SER A 30 -7.78 -5.07 10.26
N ASP A 31 -7.31 -4.53 9.14
CA ASP A 31 -7.79 -3.26 8.61
C ASP A 31 -9.08 -3.37 7.79
N CYS A 32 -9.72 -4.55 7.78
CA CYS A 32 -10.91 -4.85 6.98
C CYS A 32 -12.04 -3.82 7.23
N GLN A 33 -12.36 -3.05 6.19
CA GLN A 33 -13.41 -2.03 6.25
C GLN A 33 -13.89 -1.64 4.85
N PRO A 34 -15.15 -1.17 4.71
CA PRO A 34 -15.64 -0.68 3.42
C PRO A 34 -14.95 0.63 3.01
N LEU A 35 -14.54 0.72 1.74
CA LEU A 35 -13.85 1.90 1.19
C LEU A 35 -14.74 2.83 0.34
N GLY A 36 -16.01 2.48 0.13
CA GLY A 36 -16.91 3.26 -0.74
C GLY A 36 -17.05 4.73 -0.31
N GLY A 37 -17.20 4.99 0.99
CA GLY A 37 -17.30 6.36 1.53
C GLY A 37 -16.01 7.17 1.34
N LEU A 38 -14.84 6.52 1.51
CA LEU A 38 -13.54 7.13 1.25
C LEU A 38 -13.37 7.47 -0.24
N ILE A 39 -13.69 6.52 -1.12
CA ILE A 39 -13.61 6.72 -2.58
C ILE A 39 -14.52 7.87 -3.02
N ALA A 40 -15.73 7.97 -2.47
CA ALA A 40 -16.63 9.08 -2.75
C ALA A 40 -16.02 10.43 -2.35
N ALA A 41 -15.39 10.52 -1.16
CA ALA A 41 -14.69 11.72 -0.73
C ALA A 41 -13.50 12.08 -1.64
N MET A 42 -12.74 11.07 -2.08
CA MET A 42 -11.63 11.26 -3.02
C MET A 42 -12.10 11.83 -4.36
N LEU A 43 -13.15 11.25 -4.95
CA LEU A 43 -13.72 11.68 -6.23
C LEU A 43 -14.39 13.05 -6.16
N ALA A 44 -14.99 13.40 -5.02
CA ALA A 44 -15.53 14.74 -4.80
C ALA A 44 -14.42 15.82 -4.78
N ALA A 45 -13.24 15.48 -4.26
CA ALA A 45 -12.09 16.40 -4.24
C ALA A 45 -11.36 16.46 -5.59
N CYS A 46 -11.32 15.34 -6.33
CA CYS A 46 -10.70 15.25 -7.64
C CYS A 46 -11.42 14.18 -8.48
N PRO A 47 -12.29 14.57 -9.42
CA PRO A 47 -12.91 13.63 -10.35
C PRO A 47 -11.90 12.95 -11.29
N ASP A 48 -10.76 13.58 -11.54
CA ASP A 48 -9.72 13.15 -12.48
C ASP A 48 -8.65 12.25 -11.85
N ILE A 49 -9.01 11.44 -10.85
CA ILE A 49 -8.14 10.37 -10.34
C ILE A 49 -7.87 9.40 -11.50
N ARG A 50 -6.59 9.15 -11.80
CA ARG A 50 -6.19 8.41 -13.01
C ARG A 50 -6.49 6.92 -12.91
N CYS A 51 -6.25 6.34 -11.74
CA CYS A 51 -6.66 4.98 -11.40
C CYS A 51 -6.62 4.76 -9.89
N MET A 52 -7.35 3.75 -9.44
CA MET A 52 -7.34 3.27 -8.06
C MET A 52 -7.59 1.76 -8.03
N ARG A 53 -7.02 1.07 -7.04
CA ARG A 53 -7.26 -0.36 -6.79
C ARG A 53 -7.01 -0.67 -5.32
N ASP A 54 -7.81 -1.56 -4.75
CA ASP A 54 -7.61 -2.12 -3.43
C ASP A 54 -6.34 -3.00 -3.38
N ALA A 55 -5.65 -2.98 -2.23
CA ALA A 55 -4.36 -3.67 -2.05
C ALA A 55 -4.52 -5.01 -1.32
N THR A 56 -5.43 -5.86 -1.80
CA THR A 56 -5.73 -7.19 -1.24
C THR A 56 -4.60 -8.19 -1.52
N ARG A 57 -4.81 -9.23 -2.31
CA ARG A 57 -3.81 -10.28 -2.54
C ARG A 57 -2.55 -9.72 -3.22
N GLY A 58 -1.39 -10.07 -2.66
CA GLY A 58 -0.09 -9.59 -3.12
C GLY A 58 0.22 -8.13 -2.74
N GLY A 59 -0.66 -7.50 -1.97
CA GLY A 59 -0.44 -6.20 -1.34
C GLY A 59 -0.24 -5.03 -2.30
N VAL A 60 0.37 -3.97 -1.78
CA VAL A 60 0.61 -2.71 -2.49
C VAL A 60 1.51 -2.91 -3.71
N VAL A 61 2.53 -3.77 -3.61
CA VAL A 61 3.48 -3.99 -4.72
C VAL A 61 2.81 -4.60 -5.93
N THR A 62 1.90 -5.57 -5.73
CA THR A 62 1.21 -6.22 -6.85
C THR A 62 0.39 -5.19 -7.63
N VAL A 63 -0.41 -4.37 -6.92
CA VAL A 63 -1.19 -3.29 -7.53
C VAL A 63 -0.31 -2.31 -8.31
N LEU A 64 0.78 -1.85 -7.70
CA LEU A 64 1.68 -0.90 -8.35
C LEU A 64 2.41 -1.51 -9.55
N SER A 65 2.78 -2.79 -9.46
CA SER A 65 3.42 -3.49 -10.57
C SER A 65 2.49 -3.63 -11.76
N GLU A 66 1.22 -3.99 -11.52
CA GLU A 66 0.19 -4.01 -12.57
C GLU A 66 -0.03 -2.63 -13.18
N PHE A 67 -0.09 -1.57 -12.37
CA PHE A 67 -0.19 -0.19 -12.87
C PHE A 67 0.99 0.21 -13.73
N ALA A 68 2.22 -0.08 -13.28
CA ALA A 68 3.45 0.22 -14.00
C ALA A 68 3.52 -0.52 -15.34
N GLN A 69 3.16 -1.81 -15.36
CA GLN A 69 3.14 -2.64 -16.57
C GLN A 69 2.06 -2.18 -17.55
N ALA A 70 0.83 -2.03 -17.11
CA ALA A 70 -0.30 -1.64 -17.96
C ALA A 70 -0.10 -0.24 -18.56
N SER A 71 0.46 0.68 -17.77
CA SER A 71 0.69 2.07 -18.18
C SER A 71 2.05 2.29 -18.86
N ARG A 72 2.90 1.26 -18.94
CA ARG A 72 4.27 1.32 -19.48
C ARG A 72 5.10 2.45 -18.88
N CYS A 73 5.01 2.61 -17.57
CA CYS A 73 5.72 3.62 -16.78
C CYS A 73 6.51 2.94 -15.65
N ALA A 74 7.27 3.71 -14.89
CA ALA A 74 7.88 3.27 -13.65
C ALA A 74 7.17 3.90 -12.46
N ILE A 75 7.15 3.20 -11.33
CA ILE A 75 6.66 3.74 -10.06
C ILE A 75 7.81 3.76 -9.07
N ARG A 76 8.19 4.95 -8.59
CA ARG A 76 9.22 5.12 -7.57
C ARG A 76 8.58 5.41 -6.23
N LEU A 77 8.63 4.44 -5.33
CA LEU A 77 8.23 4.55 -3.92
C LEU A 77 9.35 5.17 -3.09
N GLN A 78 8.97 5.83 -2.00
CA GLN A 78 9.90 6.34 -0.98
C GLN A 78 9.74 5.51 0.28
N GLU A 79 10.79 4.80 0.70
CA GLU A 79 10.73 3.88 1.85
C GLU A 79 10.25 4.57 3.13
N ASP A 80 10.79 5.76 3.42
CA ASP A 80 10.43 6.56 4.60
C ASP A 80 8.97 7.06 4.59
N ALA A 81 8.35 7.13 3.41
CA ALA A 81 6.97 7.56 3.29
C ALA A 81 5.96 6.43 3.54
N LEU A 82 6.40 5.17 3.49
CA LEU A 82 5.53 4.00 3.62
C LEU A 82 4.99 3.90 5.06
N PRO A 83 3.67 4.05 5.27
CA PRO A 83 3.08 3.87 6.59
C PRO A 83 3.04 2.37 6.92
N VAL A 84 3.99 1.88 7.70
CA VAL A 84 3.99 0.50 8.22
C VAL A 84 4.17 0.59 9.73
N ARG A 85 3.29 -0.08 10.49
CA ARG A 85 3.38 -0.11 11.96
C ARG A 85 4.60 -0.89 12.40
N ASP A 86 5.20 -0.51 13.53
CA ASP A 86 6.35 -1.22 14.09
C ASP A 86 6.01 -2.69 14.40
N ALA A 87 4.81 -2.98 14.89
CA ALA A 87 4.36 -4.36 15.11
C ALA A 87 4.30 -5.17 13.80
N VAL A 88 3.82 -4.58 12.70
CA VAL A 88 3.81 -5.24 11.38
C VAL A 88 5.24 -5.45 10.88
N ARG A 89 6.13 -4.46 11.06
CA ARG A 89 7.57 -4.60 10.73
C ARG A 89 8.19 -5.75 11.51
N GLY A 90 7.95 -5.84 12.82
CA GLY A 90 8.45 -6.92 13.66
C GLY A 90 7.97 -8.31 13.20
N VAL A 91 6.68 -8.45 12.87
CA VAL A 91 6.14 -9.70 12.31
C VAL A 91 6.83 -10.05 10.99
N CYS A 92 7.00 -9.08 10.09
CA CYS A 92 7.67 -9.28 8.82
C CYS A 92 9.14 -9.69 8.98
N GLU A 93 9.87 -9.04 9.88
CA GLU A 93 11.28 -9.34 10.17
C GLU A 93 11.46 -10.77 10.70
N LEU A 94 10.62 -11.19 11.64
CA LEU A 94 10.68 -12.53 12.22
C LEU A 94 10.40 -13.65 11.21
N LEU A 95 9.54 -13.37 10.22
CA LEU A 95 9.08 -14.35 9.24
C LEU A 95 9.77 -14.25 7.87
N GLY A 96 10.67 -13.28 7.70
CA GLY A 96 11.27 -13.01 6.39
C GLY A 96 10.24 -12.58 5.34
N LEU A 97 9.15 -11.93 5.77
CA LEU A 97 8.14 -11.35 4.90
C LEU A 97 8.49 -9.88 4.62
N ASP A 98 7.94 -9.33 3.55
CA ASP A 98 8.02 -7.89 3.24
C ASP A 98 6.60 -7.31 3.34
N PRO A 99 6.38 -6.27 4.16
CA PRO A 99 5.04 -5.74 4.45
C PRO A 99 4.33 -5.26 3.20
N LEU A 100 5.05 -4.88 2.15
CA LEU A 100 4.45 -4.38 0.91
C LEU A 100 3.72 -5.45 0.10
N TYR A 101 3.93 -6.72 0.43
CA TYR A 101 3.23 -7.86 -0.18
C TYR A 101 2.15 -8.45 0.72
N LEU A 102 2.08 -8.05 1.99
CA LEU A 102 1.00 -8.46 2.87
C LEU A 102 -0.33 -7.91 2.37
N ALA A 103 -1.35 -8.75 2.47
CA ALA A 103 -2.70 -8.38 2.08
C ALA A 103 -3.29 -7.30 3.00
N ASN A 104 -4.13 -6.46 2.43
CA ASN A 104 -4.88 -5.41 3.10
C ASN A 104 -6.36 -5.53 2.68
N GLU A 105 -7.28 -5.45 3.63
CA GLU A 105 -8.73 -5.59 3.38
C GLU A 105 -9.49 -4.27 3.61
N GLY A 106 -8.74 -3.17 3.76
CA GLY A 106 -9.27 -1.83 3.94
C GLY A 106 -8.34 -0.75 3.43
N LYS A 107 -7.56 -1.07 2.39
CA LYS A 107 -6.60 -0.14 1.80
C LYS A 107 -6.76 -0.03 0.29
N ILE A 108 -6.60 1.19 -0.22
CA ILE A 108 -6.63 1.55 -1.63
C ILE A 108 -5.35 2.29 -1.99
N VAL A 109 -4.83 1.95 -3.17
CA VAL A 109 -3.75 2.67 -3.82
C VAL A 109 -4.35 3.51 -4.94
N ALA A 110 -4.00 4.79 -5.02
CA ALA A 110 -4.50 5.70 -6.04
C ALA A 110 -3.38 6.47 -6.74
N ILE A 111 -3.56 6.70 -8.05
CA ILE A 111 -2.68 7.52 -8.86
C ILE A 111 -3.39 8.81 -9.21
N VAL A 112 -2.82 9.94 -8.79
CA VAL A 112 -3.38 11.28 -9.01
C VAL A 112 -2.37 12.21 -9.69
N ALA A 113 -2.85 13.26 -10.36
CA ALA A 113 -1.97 14.32 -10.84
C ALA A 113 -1.29 15.04 -9.64
N PRO A 114 0.01 15.40 -9.72
CA PRO A 114 0.72 16.06 -8.62
C PRO A 114 0.02 17.29 -8.03
N GLU A 115 -0.55 18.13 -8.88
CA GLU A 115 -1.31 19.34 -8.54
C GLU A 115 -2.58 19.06 -7.72
N HIS A 116 -3.13 17.84 -7.78
CA HIS A 116 -4.31 17.44 -7.02
C HIS A 116 -4.00 16.60 -5.79
N ALA A 117 -2.73 16.21 -5.59
CA ALA A 117 -2.36 15.27 -4.53
C ALA A 117 -2.72 15.77 -3.12
N GLU A 118 -2.42 17.03 -2.81
CA GLU A 118 -2.72 17.60 -1.50
C GLU A 118 -4.23 17.74 -1.26
N ALA A 119 -5.00 18.12 -2.28
CA ALA A 119 -6.46 18.24 -2.17
C ALA A 119 -7.10 16.86 -1.88
N VAL A 120 -6.67 15.82 -2.60
CA VAL A 120 -7.15 14.45 -2.38
C VAL A 120 -6.72 13.93 -1.01
N LEU A 121 -5.46 14.14 -0.60
CA LEU A 121 -4.98 13.75 0.73
C LEU A 121 -5.74 14.45 1.85
N ALA A 122 -6.03 15.75 1.70
CA ALA A 122 -6.83 16.49 2.66
C ALA A 122 -8.22 15.88 2.80
N ALA A 123 -8.89 15.59 1.69
CA ALA A 123 -10.21 14.93 1.69
C ALA A 123 -10.16 13.54 2.34
N MET A 124 -9.18 12.71 1.98
CA MET A 124 -9.02 11.38 2.57
C MET A 124 -8.85 11.44 4.09
N ARG A 125 -8.06 12.39 4.60
CA ARG A 125 -7.78 12.56 6.04
C ARG A 125 -8.99 13.01 6.86
N THR A 126 -10.03 13.55 6.22
CA THR A 126 -11.30 13.84 6.91
C THR A 126 -12.15 12.58 7.14
N HIS A 127 -11.91 11.51 6.39
CA HIS A 127 -12.65 10.27 6.48
C HIS A 127 -11.99 9.30 7.48
N PRO A 128 -12.75 8.57 8.33
CA PRO A 128 -12.17 7.62 9.29
C PRO A 128 -11.22 6.60 8.67
N ALA A 129 -11.59 6.00 7.54
CA ALA A 129 -10.78 5.04 6.79
C ALA A 129 -9.53 5.65 6.08
N GLY A 130 -9.33 6.97 6.15
CA GLY A 130 -8.25 7.68 5.47
C GLY A 130 -7.42 8.60 6.37
N ARG A 131 -7.59 8.54 7.70
CA ARG A 131 -6.88 9.42 8.65
C ARG A 131 -5.37 9.39 8.48
N ASP A 132 -4.82 8.22 8.17
CA ASP A 132 -3.38 7.97 7.99
C ASP A 132 -2.93 8.05 6.52
N SER A 133 -3.68 8.73 5.66
CA SER A 133 -3.37 8.79 4.24
C SER A 133 -2.03 9.48 3.96
N ARG A 134 -1.24 8.90 3.05
CA ARG A 134 0.09 9.38 2.67
C ARG A 134 0.33 9.32 1.17
N ALA A 135 1.11 10.27 0.67
CA ALA A 135 1.79 10.11 -0.62
C ALA A 135 3.03 9.23 -0.40
N ILE A 136 3.10 8.10 -1.10
CA ILE A 136 4.15 7.09 -0.92
C ILE A 136 5.12 7.03 -2.09
N GLY A 137 4.87 7.76 -3.17
CA GLY A 137 5.71 7.71 -4.34
C GLY A 137 5.25 8.53 -5.53
N THR A 138 5.93 8.33 -6.65
CA THR A 138 5.75 9.06 -7.90
C THR A 138 5.76 8.12 -9.09
N VAL A 139 5.05 8.51 -10.15
CA VAL A 139 5.16 7.86 -11.46
C VAL A 139 6.32 8.52 -12.22
N ARG A 140 7.12 7.72 -12.92
CA ARG A 140 8.26 8.12 -13.76
C ARG A 140 8.12 7.47 -15.13
N GLU A 141 8.79 8.01 -16.14
CA GLU A 141 8.70 7.48 -17.51
C GLU A 141 9.48 6.18 -17.70
N ALA A 142 10.57 5.99 -16.97
CA ALA A 142 11.48 4.86 -17.10
C ALA A 142 12.09 4.47 -15.74
N PRO A 143 12.54 3.20 -15.58
CA PRO A 143 12.42 2.10 -16.52
C PRO A 143 10.98 1.53 -16.58
N LYS A 144 10.43 1.38 -17.78
CA LYS A 144 9.02 1.01 -17.99
C LYS A 144 8.68 -0.37 -17.40
N GLY A 145 7.48 -0.49 -16.82
CA GLY A 145 6.99 -1.73 -16.25
C GLY A 145 7.65 -2.11 -14.92
N THR A 146 8.25 -1.17 -14.20
CA THR A 146 8.98 -1.44 -12.95
C THR A 146 8.45 -0.65 -11.77
N VAL A 147 8.58 -1.25 -10.59
CA VAL A 147 8.45 -0.57 -9.30
C VAL A 147 9.83 -0.52 -8.65
N VAL A 148 10.21 0.67 -8.18
CA VAL A 148 11.50 0.93 -7.54
C VAL A 148 11.23 1.53 -6.17
N LEU A 149 11.84 0.96 -5.14
CA LEU A 149 11.84 1.49 -3.79
C LEU A 149 13.12 2.29 -3.57
N ALA A 150 12.96 3.58 -3.34
CA ALA A 150 14.03 4.43 -2.86
C ALA A 150 14.29 4.14 -1.40
N THR A 151 15.46 3.61 -1.09
CA THR A 151 15.81 3.24 0.28
C THR A 151 16.19 4.47 1.09
N HIS A 152 16.07 4.36 2.42
CA HIS A 152 16.49 5.41 3.35
C HIS A 152 17.96 5.86 3.14
N PHE A 153 18.82 4.96 2.66
CA PHE A 153 20.24 5.22 2.40
C PHE A 153 20.51 5.87 1.03
N GLY A 154 19.47 6.28 0.30
CA GLY A 154 19.58 6.95 -0.99
C GLY A 154 19.82 6.03 -2.19
N GLY A 155 19.81 4.71 -1.98
CA GLY A 155 19.86 3.71 -3.04
C GLY A 155 18.47 3.40 -3.61
N ASP A 156 18.43 2.72 -4.74
CA ASP A 156 17.19 2.25 -5.37
C ASP A 156 17.20 0.71 -5.39
N ARG A 157 16.15 0.10 -4.82
CA ARG A 157 15.88 -1.34 -4.85
C ARG A 157 14.73 -1.61 -5.81
N ARG A 158 14.92 -2.47 -6.81
CA ARG A 158 13.79 -2.94 -7.64
C ARG A 158 12.89 -3.84 -6.79
N VAL A 159 11.59 -3.61 -6.89
CA VAL A 159 10.58 -4.43 -6.21
C VAL A 159 9.80 -5.17 -7.28
N ASP A 160 9.98 -6.48 -7.32
CA ASP A 160 9.36 -7.34 -8.32
C ASP A 160 7.98 -7.81 -7.87
N MET A 161 7.14 -8.23 -8.82
CA MET A 161 5.86 -8.85 -8.48
C MET A 161 6.11 -10.15 -7.70
N LEU A 162 5.29 -10.40 -6.69
CA LEU A 162 5.38 -11.63 -5.90
C LEU A 162 5.07 -12.84 -6.79
N PHE A 163 5.88 -13.88 -6.68
CA PHE A 163 5.57 -15.19 -7.24
C PHE A 163 4.85 -16.04 -6.17
N GLY A 164 3.54 -16.27 -6.35
CA GLY A 164 2.71 -17.03 -5.40
C GLY A 164 2.17 -16.18 -4.24
N ASP A 165 1.52 -16.83 -3.28
CA ASP A 165 1.01 -16.18 -2.05
C ASP A 165 1.99 -16.41 -0.89
N GLN A 166 2.31 -15.35 -0.14
CA GLN A 166 3.15 -15.45 1.08
C GLN A 166 2.46 -16.26 2.18
N LEU A 167 1.13 -16.18 2.26
CA LEU A 167 0.34 -16.76 3.33
C LEU A 167 -0.91 -17.43 2.73
N PRO A 168 -1.03 -18.77 2.76
CA PRO A 168 -2.18 -19.46 2.18
C PRO A 168 -3.44 -19.16 3.00
N ARG A 169 -4.61 -18.98 2.35
CA ARG A 169 -5.91 -18.66 3.01
C ARG A 169 -5.87 -17.37 3.83
N ILE A 170 -5.36 -16.29 3.24
CA ILE A 170 -5.28 -14.98 3.90
C ILE A 170 -6.55 -14.15 3.73
N CYS A 171 -7.25 -14.30 2.60
CA CYS A 171 -8.54 -13.68 2.28
C CYS A 171 -9.59 -14.75 2.06
#